data_AF-A0A7S0NNL4-F1
#
_entry.id   AF-A0A7S0NNL4-F1
#
_cell.length_a   1.000
_cell.length_b   1.000
_cell.length_c   1.000
_cell.angle_alpha   90.00
_cell.angle_beta   90.00
_cell.angle_gamma   90.00
#
_symmetry.space_group_name_H-M   'P 1'
#
loop_
_entity.id
_entity.type
_entity.pdbx_description
1 polymer ?
#
loop_
_entity_poly.entity_id
_entity_poly.type
_entity_poly.pdbx_seq_one_letter_code
_entity_poly.pdbx_strand_id
1 'polypeptide(L)'
;MGITASQPRPTPRSASGLNIDPRLPRLVLGLWVFTILVFVLGISRVAPVAPGESRKLVEWAYLGFLFRHVNPYLFTAFGIGSAIGLSVLGAAWGIFITGSTLAGRAIATPRITSKNLISIIFCEAVAIYGVIMAIILQTKIEYVPRNVDGSYPQSVMTSGYATFACGLTVGLANLACGICVGIVGSACALADAANPALFVKILIIEIFGSALGLFGVIVGIIMSANVNFKGQ
;
A
#
# COMPACT_ATOMS: atom_id res chain seq x y z
N MET A 1 -46.87 -49.47 10.61
CA MET A 1 -45.58 -49.34 11.35
C MET A 1 -44.50 -49.34 10.29
N GLY A 2 -43.99 -48.18 9.86
CA GLY A 2 -42.98 -47.40 10.58
C GLY A 2 -41.68 -48.21 10.56
N ILE A 3 -40.52 -47.75 10.06
CA ILE A 3 -39.94 -46.42 10.14
C ILE A 3 -38.91 -46.29 9.00
N THR A 4 -38.90 -45.12 8.39
CA THR A 4 -37.92 -44.58 7.45
C THR A 4 -36.48 -44.66 7.98
N ALA A 5 -35.59 -45.32 7.24
CA ALA A 5 -34.15 -45.23 7.48
C ALA A 5 -33.66 -43.84 7.06
N SER A 6 -33.56 -42.94 8.04
CA SER A 6 -32.99 -41.61 7.86
C SER A 6 -31.50 -41.71 7.51
N GLN A 7 -31.15 -41.20 6.34
CA GLN A 7 -29.77 -40.94 5.96
C GLN A 7 -29.17 -39.92 6.96
N PRO A 8 -27.96 -40.12 7.50
CA PRO A 8 -27.33 -39.11 8.34
C PRO A 8 -27.05 -37.85 7.50
N ARG A 9 -27.58 -36.70 7.96
CA ARG A 9 -27.32 -35.39 7.34
C ARG A 9 -25.81 -35.14 7.29
N PRO A 10 -25.26 -34.66 6.16
CA PRO A 10 -23.91 -34.11 6.17
C PRO A 10 -23.90 -32.87 7.06
N THR A 11 -23.09 -32.90 8.12
CA THR A 11 -22.75 -31.72 8.91
C THR A 11 -22.16 -30.64 7.99
N PRO A 12 -22.47 -29.35 8.20
CA PRO A 12 -21.92 -28.29 7.36
C PRO A 12 -20.40 -28.32 7.44
N ARG A 13 -19.74 -28.74 6.36
CA ARG A 13 -18.30 -28.54 6.18
C ARG A 13 -18.09 -27.04 6.14
N SER A 14 -17.42 -26.52 7.16
CA SER A 14 -16.90 -25.15 7.23
C SER A 14 -16.19 -24.83 5.92
N ALA A 15 -16.73 -23.84 5.20
CA ALA A 15 -16.14 -23.30 3.99
C ALA A 15 -14.97 -22.38 4.38
N SER A 16 -13.80 -22.96 4.64
CA SER A 16 -12.49 -22.29 4.56
C SER A 16 -11.40 -23.32 4.86
N GLY A 17 -10.94 -24.01 3.82
CA GLY A 17 -9.83 -24.97 3.90
C GLY A 17 -8.45 -24.32 4.02
N LEU A 18 -8.34 -23.16 4.69
CA LEU A 18 -7.05 -22.59 5.05
C LEU A 18 -6.86 -22.81 6.55
N ASN A 19 -6.21 -23.93 6.88
CA ASN A 19 -5.85 -24.29 8.25
C ASN A 19 -4.69 -23.40 8.70
N ILE A 20 -4.97 -22.12 8.95
CA ILE A 20 -4.02 -21.21 9.58
C ILE A 20 -3.94 -21.64 11.03
N ASP A 21 -2.83 -22.29 11.41
CA ASP A 21 -2.56 -22.61 12.81
C ASP A 21 -2.79 -21.35 13.66
N PRO A 22 -3.55 -21.42 14.76
CA PRO A 22 -3.83 -20.26 15.63
C PRO A 22 -2.56 -19.61 16.22
N ARG A 23 -1.43 -20.33 16.14
CA ARG A 23 -0.10 -19.89 16.57
C ARG A 23 0.63 -19.07 15.52
N LEU A 24 0.29 -19.22 14.23
CA LEU A 24 0.96 -18.54 13.12
C LEU A 24 0.83 -17.00 13.18
N PRO A 25 -0.34 -16.38 13.43
CA PRO A 25 -0.42 -14.93 13.57
C PRO A 25 0.34 -14.41 14.80
N ARG A 26 0.42 -15.19 15.89
CA ARG A 26 1.22 -14.83 17.08
C ARG A 26 2.72 -14.94 16.81
N LEU A 27 3.14 -15.93 16.01
CA LEU A 27 4.52 -16.10 15.58
C LEU A 27 4.95 -15.00 14.60
N VAL A 28 4.11 -14.66 13.62
CA VAL A 28 4.36 -13.57 12.66
C VAL A 28 4.44 -12.24 13.37
N LEU A 29 3.53 -11.95 14.31
CA LEU A 29 3.59 -10.76 15.14
C LEU A 29 4.86 -10.76 16.01
N GLY A 30 5.23 -11.91 16.59
CA GLY A 30 6.45 -12.07 17.38
C GLY A 30 7.74 -11.84 16.57
N LEU A 31 7.81 -12.37 15.35
CA LEU A 31 8.92 -12.17 14.41
C LEU A 31 9.00 -10.69 13.97
N TRP A 32 7.85 -10.07 13.68
CA TRP A 32 7.79 -8.65 13.34
C TRP A 32 8.25 -7.76 14.49
N VAL A 33 7.73 -7.99 15.70
CA VAL A 33 8.14 -7.26 16.90
C VAL A 33 9.62 -7.49 17.17
N PHE A 34 10.12 -8.72 17.11
CA PHE A 34 11.53 -9.03 17.29
C PHE A 34 12.42 -8.32 16.26
N THR A 35 12.01 -8.27 14.99
CA THR A 35 12.77 -7.58 13.93
C THR A 35 12.81 -6.07 14.15
N ILE A 36 11.68 -5.46 14.52
CA ILE A 36 11.60 -4.04 14.88
C ILE A 36 12.45 -3.75 16.12
N LEU A 37 12.42 -4.63 17.12
CA LEU A 37 13.13 -4.47 18.39
C LEU A 37 14.65 -4.66 18.20
N VAL A 38 15.10 -5.58 17.33
CA VAL A 38 16.50 -5.72 16.92
C VAL A 38 16.97 -4.53 16.09
N PHE A 39 16.13 -3.97 15.22
CA PHE A 39 16.47 -2.76 14.45
C PHE A 39 16.59 -1.53 15.37
N VAL A 40 15.64 -1.34 16.29
CA VAL A 40 15.64 -0.24 17.26
C VAL A 40 16.78 -0.38 18.28
N LEU A 41 17.02 -1.59 18.79
CA LEU A 41 18.14 -1.86 19.71
C LEU A 41 19.49 -1.79 18.98
N GLY A 42 19.59 -2.30 17.75
CA GLY A 42 20.80 -2.22 16.93
C GLY A 42 21.25 -0.78 16.66
N ILE A 43 20.30 0.14 16.48
CA ILE A 43 20.57 1.58 16.32
C ILE A 43 20.95 2.25 17.66
N SER A 44 20.53 1.70 18.81
CA SER A 44 20.73 2.30 20.14
C SER A 44 21.86 1.69 20.97
N ARG A 45 22.53 0.62 20.52
CA ARG A 45 23.67 0.05 21.25
C ARG A 45 24.97 0.83 20.97
N VAL A 46 25.54 1.34 22.05
CA VAL A 46 26.92 1.82 22.17
C VAL A 46 27.85 0.61 22.17
N ALA A 47 28.71 0.48 21.16
CA ALA A 47 29.80 -0.49 21.20
C ALA A 47 31.06 0.19 21.78
N PRO A 48 31.62 -0.28 22.91
CA PRO A 48 32.83 0.30 23.48
C PRO A 48 34.06 -0.17 22.68
N VAL A 49 34.81 0.76 22.08
CA VAL A 49 36.05 0.47 21.33
C VAL A 49 37.31 0.84 22.14
N ALA A 50 37.20 1.73 23.15
CA ALA A 50 38.31 2.13 24.03
C ALA A 50 37.79 2.81 25.32
N PRO A 51 38.58 2.90 26.41
CA PRO A 51 38.16 3.58 27.63
C PRO A 51 38.12 5.10 27.39
N GLY A 52 36.92 5.69 27.33
CA GLY A 52 36.71 7.14 27.35
C GLY A 52 35.96 7.76 26.16
N GLU A 53 35.71 7.02 25.07
CA GLU A 53 34.97 7.56 23.91
C GLU A 53 33.71 6.74 23.60
N SER A 54 32.56 7.27 24.03
CA SER A 54 31.23 6.69 23.77
C SER A 54 30.72 7.11 22.38
N ARG A 55 31.14 6.44 21.30
CA ARG A 55 30.54 6.68 19.97
C ARG A 55 29.21 5.93 19.83
N LYS A 56 28.15 6.69 19.58
CA LYS A 56 26.85 6.18 19.12
C LYS A 56 27.01 5.75 17.66
N LEU A 57 26.47 4.59 17.26
CA LEU A 57 26.49 4.15 15.85
C LEU A 57 25.69 5.11 14.94
N VAL A 58 24.69 5.80 15.51
CA VAL A 58 23.95 6.88 14.86
C VAL A 58 23.81 8.04 15.86
N GLU A 59 24.43 9.17 15.57
CA GLU A 59 24.26 10.38 16.35
C GLU A 59 22.99 11.12 15.88
N TRP A 60 21.89 10.98 16.62
CA TRP A 60 20.59 11.60 16.28
C TRP A 60 20.66 13.12 16.06
N ALA A 61 21.58 13.81 16.74
CA ALA A 61 21.84 15.24 16.53
C ALA A 61 22.44 15.51 15.14
N TYR A 62 23.40 14.67 14.71
CA TYR A 62 24.01 14.75 13.38
C TYR A 62 22.99 14.42 12.28
N LEU A 63 22.10 13.46 12.54
CA LEU A 63 21.07 13.05 11.58
C LEU A 63 20.00 14.15 11.38
N GLY A 64 19.63 14.86 12.46
CA GLY A 64 18.80 16.07 12.38
C GLY A 64 19.50 17.22 11.65
N PHE A 65 20.81 17.40 11.85
CA PHE A 65 21.61 18.39 11.11
C PHE A 65 21.67 18.04 9.61
N LEU A 66 21.86 16.77 9.26
CA LEU A 66 21.87 16.28 7.89
C LEU A 66 20.55 16.56 7.18
N PHE A 67 19.41 16.18 7.78
CA PHE A 67 18.09 16.47 7.23
C PHE A 67 17.82 17.97 7.06
N ARG A 68 18.44 18.83 7.89
CA ARG A 68 18.34 20.29 7.72
C ARG A 68 19.08 20.83 6.49
N HIS A 69 20.09 20.11 6.01
CA HIS A 69 20.94 20.54 4.88
C HIS A 69 20.63 19.80 3.57
N VAL A 70 19.87 18.71 3.61
CA VAL A 70 19.43 18.00 2.41
C VAL A 70 18.46 18.89 1.62
N ASN A 71 18.63 18.88 0.30
CA ASN A 71 17.82 19.66 -0.62
C ASN A 71 16.32 19.24 -0.53
N PRO A 72 15.39 20.16 -0.24
CA PRO A 72 13.95 19.84 -0.12
C PRO A 72 13.34 19.34 -1.44
N TYR A 73 13.85 19.77 -2.59
CA TYR A 73 13.38 19.30 -3.90
C TYR A 73 13.65 17.80 -4.09
N LEU A 74 14.69 17.24 -3.45
CA LEU A 74 14.98 15.80 -3.50
C LEU A 74 13.86 14.99 -2.82
N PHE A 75 13.45 15.40 -1.62
CA PHE A 75 12.33 14.76 -0.92
C PHE A 75 11.02 14.87 -1.69
N THR A 76 10.76 16.03 -2.29
CA THR A 76 9.61 16.23 -3.16
C THR A 76 9.63 15.29 -4.37
N ALA A 77 10.77 15.17 -5.06
CA ALA A 77 10.91 14.27 -6.21
C ALA A 77 10.72 12.80 -5.84
N PHE A 78 11.29 12.35 -4.71
CA PHE A 78 11.05 11.02 -4.17
C PHE A 78 9.58 10.81 -3.78
N GLY A 79 8.92 11.83 -3.22
CA GLY A 79 7.49 11.80 -2.92
C GLY A 79 6.65 11.53 -4.16
N ILE A 80 6.83 12.34 -5.20
CA ILE A 80 6.13 12.22 -6.48
C ILE A 80 6.43 10.86 -7.15
N GLY A 81 7.69 10.45 -7.17
CA GLY A 81 8.11 9.17 -7.71
C GLY A 81 7.49 7.99 -6.96
N SER A 82 7.45 8.03 -5.63
CA SER A 82 6.85 6.99 -4.81
C SER A 82 5.33 6.91 -4.97
N ALA A 83 4.64 8.04 -5.17
CA ALA A 83 3.20 8.08 -5.41
C ALA A 83 2.81 7.31 -6.68
N ILE A 84 3.46 7.58 -7.82
CA ILE A 84 3.20 6.86 -9.07
C ILE A 84 3.75 5.45 -8.99
N GLY A 85 5.02 5.29 -8.59
CA GLY A 85 5.71 4.01 -8.64
C GLY A 85 5.02 2.93 -7.83
N LEU A 86 4.70 3.20 -6.57
CA LEU A 86 4.02 2.22 -5.71
C LEU A 86 2.58 1.95 -6.13
N SER A 87 1.86 2.96 -6.66
CA SER A 87 0.50 2.78 -7.17
C SER A 87 0.47 1.89 -8.42
N VAL A 88 1.37 2.13 -9.37
CA VAL A 88 1.48 1.30 -10.60
C VAL A 88 1.94 -0.11 -10.27
N LEU A 89 2.85 -0.29 -9.32
CA LEU A 89 3.25 -1.61 -8.84
C LEU A 89 2.06 -2.38 -8.23
N GLY A 90 1.23 -1.72 -7.42
CA GLY A 90 0.01 -2.32 -6.88
C GLY A 90 -0.99 -2.74 -7.94
N ALA A 91 -1.24 -1.86 -8.92
CA ALA A 91 -2.12 -2.16 -10.04
C ALA A 91 -1.58 -3.34 -10.87
N ALA A 92 -0.31 -3.33 -11.25
CA ALA A 92 0.32 -4.42 -12.00
C ALA A 92 0.23 -5.76 -11.27
N TRP A 93 0.45 -5.76 -9.95
CA TRP A 93 0.33 -6.97 -9.14
C TRP A 93 -1.11 -7.48 -9.10
N GLY A 94 -2.09 -6.59 -8.90
CA GLY A 94 -3.51 -6.95 -8.89
C GLY A 94 -3.97 -7.53 -10.23
N ILE A 95 -3.55 -6.90 -11.34
CA ILE A 95 -3.84 -7.37 -12.70
C ILE A 95 -3.22 -8.74 -12.94
N PHE A 96 -1.98 -8.98 -12.50
CA PHE A 96 -1.33 -10.29 -12.67
C PHE A 96 -2.06 -11.41 -11.92
N ILE A 97 -2.50 -11.16 -10.67
CA ILE A 97 -3.24 -12.13 -9.87
C ILE A 97 -4.61 -12.45 -10.50
N THR A 98 -5.41 -11.44 -10.82
CA THR A 98 -6.75 -11.65 -11.42
C THR A 98 -6.64 -12.20 -12.84
N GLY A 99 -5.70 -11.68 -13.65
CA GLY A 99 -5.54 -12.03 -15.05
C GLY A 99 -5.11 -13.47 -15.26
N SER A 100 -4.17 -13.97 -14.45
CA SER A 100 -3.75 -15.39 -14.52
C SER A 100 -4.89 -16.35 -14.20
N THR A 101 -5.68 -16.05 -13.18
CA THR A 101 -6.86 -16.86 -12.82
C THR A 101 -7.97 -16.78 -13.88
N LEU A 102 -8.23 -15.58 -14.41
CA LEU A 102 -9.21 -15.37 -15.47
C LEU A 102 -8.85 -16.15 -16.73
N ALA A 103 -7.59 -16.07 -17.18
CA ALA A 103 -7.10 -16.83 -18.32
C ALA A 103 -7.23 -18.34 -18.11
N GLY A 104 -6.90 -18.84 -16.91
CA GLY A 104 -7.04 -20.26 -16.58
C GLY A 104 -8.48 -20.77 -16.60
N ARG A 105 -9.45 -19.96 -16.18
CA ARG A 105 -10.87 -20.35 -16.16
C ARG A 105 -11.58 -20.10 -17.49
N ALA A 106 -11.11 -19.13 -18.28
CA ALA A 106 -11.68 -18.80 -19.59
C ALA A 106 -11.63 -19.98 -20.58
N ILE A 107 -10.68 -20.91 -20.43
CA ILE A 107 -10.57 -22.11 -21.30
C ILE A 107 -11.79 -23.01 -21.12
N ALA A 108 -12.24 -23.23 -19.89
CA ALA A 108 -13.39 -24.11 -19.60
C ALA A 108 -14.74 -23.38 -19.76
N THR A 109 -14.80 -22.10 -19.41
CA THR A 109 -16.03 -21.31 -19.43
C THR A 109 -15.77 -19.92 -20.04
N PRO A 110 -15.74 -19.78 -21.37
CA PRO A 110 -15.29 -18.54 -22.04
C PRO A 110 -16.22 -17.34 -21.82
N ARG A 111 -17.47 -17.56 -21.42
CA ARG A 111 -18.46 -16.49 -21.15
C ARG A 111 -18.08 -15.57 -19.97
N ILE A 112 -17.12 -15.95 -19.12
CA ILE A 112 -16.72 -15.18 -17.93
C ILE A 112 -15.77 -14.02 -18.26
N THR A 113 -15.13 -14.03 -19.44
CA THR A 113 -14.08 -13.07 -19.82
C THR A 113 -14.60 -11.64 -19.86
N SER A 114 -15.74 -11.40 -20.50
CA SER A 114 -16.31 -10.06 -20.63
C SER A 114 -16.83 -9.50 -19.30
N LYS A 115 -17.35 -10.35 -18.41
CA LYS A 115 -17.92 -9.91 -17.12
C LYS A 115 -16.84 -9.59 -16.09
N ASN A 116 -15.82 -10.44 -16.01
CA ASN A 116 -14.79 -10.33 -14.98
C ASN A 116 -13.67 -9.34 -15.38
N LEU A 117 -13.75 -8.75 -16.57
CA LEU A 117 -12.89 -7.64 -16.99
C LEU A 117 -13.07 -6.41 -16.08
N ILE A 118 -14.25 -6.26 -15.47
CA ILE A 118 -14.54 -5.20 -14.48
C ILE A 118 -13.51 -5.21 -13.33
N SER A 119 -13.09 -6.40 -12.88
CA SER A 119 -12.10 -6.51 -11.79
C SER A 119 -10.71 -6.00 -12.19
N ILE A 120 -10.33 -6.16 -13.46
CA ILE A 120 -9.07 -5.63 -14.01
C ILE A 120 -9.13 -4.09 -14.06
N ILE A 121 -10.28 -3.53 -14.45
CA ILE A 121 -10.49 -2.08 -14.50
C ILE A 121 -10.39 -1.46 -13.09
N PHE A 122 -10.89 -2.13 -12.05
CA PHE A 122 -10.73 -1.63 -10.68
C PHE A 122 -9.28 -1.65 -10.22
N CYS A 123 -8.48 -2.66 -10.61
CA CYS A 123 -7.04 -2.66 -10.36
C CYS A 123 -6.32 -1.52 -11.12
N GLU A 124 -6.76 -1.20 -12.34
CA GLU A 124 -6.20 -0.10 -13.13
C GLU A 124 -6.54 1.28 -12.56
N ALA A 125 -7.76 1.47 -12.05
CA ALA A 125 -8.21 2.72 -11.44
C ALA A 125 -7.28 3.18 -10.30
N VAL A 126 -6.68 2.23 -9.57
CA VAL A 126 -5.69 2.49 -8.51
C VAL A 126 -4.41 3.14 -9.05
N ALA A 127 -3.97 2.81 -10.26
CA ALA A 127 -2.84 3.48 -10.90
C ALA A 127 -3.18 4.92 -11.28
N ILE A 128 -4.41 5.17 -11.78
CA ILE A 128 -4.89 6.50 -12.13
C ILE A 128 -4.90 7.42 -10.91
N TYR A 129 -5.30 6.90 -9.75
CA TYR A 129 -5.21 7.63 -8.48
C TYR A 129 -3.79 8.09 -8.14
N GLY A 130 -2.80 7.23 -8.36
CA GLY A 130 -1.38 7.57 -8.18
C GLY A 130 -0.88 8.63 -9.16
N VAL A 131 -1.26 8.53 -10.43
CA VAL A 131 -0.89 9.51 -11.48
C VAL A 131 -1.50 10.88 -11.19
N ILE A 132 -2.79 10.94 -10.83
CA ILE A 132 -3.46 12.20 -10.46
C ILE A 132 -2.74 12.86 -9.28
N MET A 133 -2.41 12.09 -8.24
CA MET A 133 -1.74 12.64 -7.06
C MET A 133 -0.34 13.16 -7.37
N ALA A 134 0.42 12.49 -8.23
CA ALA A 134 1.71 13.01 -8.66
C ALA A 134 1.61 14.31 -9.47
N ILE A 135 0.60 14.43 -10.34
CA ILE A 135 0.35 15.69 -11.07
C ILE A 135 0.03 16.81 -10.08
N ILE A 136 -0.88 16.56 -9.12
CA ILE A 136 -1.24 17.55 -8.08
C ILE A 136 0.01 18.00 -7.31
N LEU A 137 0.84 17.06 -6.84
CA LEU A 137 2.05 17.38 -6.10
C LEU A 137 3.08 18.14 -6.96
N GLN A 138 3.20 17.82 -8.24
CA GLN A 138 4.09 18.53 -9.16
C GLN A 138 3.67 19.99 -9.35
N THR A 139 2.37 20.27 -9.45
CA THR A 139 1.87 21.65 -9.60
C THR A 139 2.11 22.54 -8.37
N LYS A 140 2.44 21.96 -7.21
CA LYS A 140 2.72 22.71 -5.99
C LYS A 140 4.17 23.19 -5.89
N ILE A 141 5.07 22.66 -6.72
CA ILE A 141 6.50 23.00 -6.66
C ILE A 141 6.72 24.39 -7.26
N GLU A 142 7.23 25.30 -6.44
CA GLU A 142 7.69 26.62 -6.88
C GLU A 142 9.19 26.77 -6.59
N TYR A 143 9.87 27.58 -7.40
CA TYR A 143 11.28 27.90 -7.18
C TYR A 143 11.42 28.94 -6.07
N VAL A 144 12.18 28.59 -5.03
CA VAL A 144 12.50 29.48 -3.91
C VAL A 144 13.99 29.79 -3.88
N PRO A 145 14.38 31.09 -3.85
CA PRO A 145 15.78 31.47 -3.67
C PRO A 145 16.31 31.02 -2.31
N ARG A 146 17.61 30.72 -2.25
CA ARG A 146 18.29 30.38 -0.99
C ARG A 146 18.49 31.63 -0.14
N ASN A 147 18.48 31.46 1.18
CA ASN A 147 18.88 32.52 2.11
C ASN A 147 20.37 32.85 1.94
N VAL A 148 20.80 34.00 2.48
CA VAL A 148 22.19 34.50 2.45
C VAL A 148 23.19 33.48 3.01
N ASP A 149 22.74 32.62 3.93
CA ASP A 149 23.52 31.53 4.54
C ASP A 149 23.57 30.24 3.69
N GLY A 150 23.00 30.25 2.49
CA GLY A 150 22.85 29.07 1.64
C GLY A 150 21.79 28.05 2.10
N SER A 151 21.13 28.31 3.23
CA SER A 151 20.07 27.47 3.80
C SER A 151 18.71 27.72 3.13
N TYR A 152 17.84 26.71 3.17
CA TYR A 152 16.44 26.87 2.75
C TYR A 152 15.60 27.40 3.91
N PRO A 153 14.58 28.24 3.66
CA PRO A 153 13.65 28.65 4.69
C PRO A 153 12.92 27.43 5.27
N GLN A 154 12.64 27.48 6.58
CA GLN A 154 12.04 26.36 7.32
C GLN A 154 10.69 25.94 6.71
N SER A 155 9.91 26.87 6.16
CA SER A 155 8.64 26.61 5.47
C SER A 155 8.79 25.69 4.26
N VAL A 156 9.84 25.89 3.45
CA VAL A 156 10.10 25.09 2.25
C VAL A 156 10.59 23.69 2.61
N MET A 157 11.38 23.57 3.68
CA MET A 157 11.76 22.25 4.20
C MET A 157 10.56 21.47 4.73
N THR A 158 9.68 22.10 5.51
CA THR A 158 8.46 21.43 5.99
C THR A 158 7.55 21.02 4.83
N SER A 159 7.45 21.85 3.79
CA SER A 159 6.72 21.54 2.56
C SER A 159 7.33 20.34 1.82
N GLY A 160 8.66 20.26 1.68
CA GLY A 160 9.32 19.10 1.07
C GLY A 160 9.07 17.78 1.82
N TYR A 161 9.10 17.81 3.16
CA TYR A 161 8.79 16.64 3.98
C TYR A 161 7.32 16.23 3.90
N ALA A 162 6.40 17.21 3.90
CA ALA A 162 4.97 16.96 3.74
C ALA A 162 4.65 16.36 2.37
N THR A 163 5.27 16.85 1.29
CA THR A 163 5.12 16.27 -0.06
C THR A 163 5.66 14.84 -0.15
N PHE A 164 6.81 14.57 0.48
CA PHE A 164 7.35 13.22 0.58
C PHE A 164 6.41 12.26 1.31
N ALA A 165 5.94 12.66 2.50
CA ALA A 165 5.02 11.86 3.30
C ALA A 165 3.67 11.64 2.60
N CYS A 166 3.16 12.66 1.90
CA CYS A 166 1.95 12.57 1.08
C CYS A 166 2.11 11.51 -0.01
N GLY A 167 3.17 11.61 -0.83
CA GLY A 167 3.42 10.67 -1.92
C GLY A 167 3.60 9.23 -1.44
N LEU A 168 4.31 9.02 -0.33
CA LEU A 168 4.51 7.71 0.27
C LEU A 168 3.20 7.11 0.81
N THR A 169 2.38 7.92 1.48
CA THR A 169 1.09 7.48 2.05
C THR A 169 0.12 7.03 0.96
N VAL A 170 -0.05 7.84 -0.09
CA VAL A 170 -0.91 7.49 -1.23
C VAL A 170 -0.36 6.25 -1.95
N GLY A 171 0.94 6.22 -2.24
CA GLY A 171 1.57 5.11 -2.94
C GLY A 171 1.40 3.78 -2.20
N LEU A 172 1.62 3.75 -0.88
CA LEU A 172 1.44 2.54 -0.07
C LEU A 172 -0.03 2.13 0.08
N ALA A 173 -0.95 3.09 0.23
CA ALA A 173 -2.38 2.81 0.29
C ALA A 173 -2.88 2.19 -1.02
N ASN A 174 -2.44 2.73 -2.16
CA ASN A 174 -2.76 2.22 -3.49
C ASN A 174 -2.10 0.86 -3.75
N LEU A 175 -0.87 0.65 -3.29
CA LEU A 175 -0.21 -0.67 -3.35
C LEU A 175 -1.04 -1.75 -2.64
N ALA A 176 -1.42 -1.50 -1.39
CA ALA A 176 -2.23 -2.43 -0.61
C ALA A 176 -3.63 -2.64 -1.21
N CYS A 177 -4.25 -1.57 -1.70
CA CYS A 177 -5.55 -1.60 -2.38
C CYS A 177 -5.50 -2.48 -3.64
N GLY A 178 -4.53 -2.27 -4.53
CA GLY A 178 -4.40 -3.05 -5.78
C GLY A 178 -4.19 -4.54 -5.54
N ILE A 179 -3.41 -4.91 -4.53
CA ILE A 179 -3.22 -6.31 -4.13
C ILE A 179 -4.52 -6.90 -3.57
N CYS A 180 -5.21 -6.17 -2.69
CA CYS A 180 -6.50 -6.60 -2.12
C CYS A 180 -7.54 -6.86 -3.21
N VAL A 181 -7.75 -5.89 -4.11
CA VAL A 181 -8.70 -5.99 -5.23
C VAL A 181 -8.32 -7.14 -6.17
N GLY A 182 -7.03 -7.34 -6.48
CA GLY A 182 -6.57 -8.46 -7.30
C GLY A 182 -6.87 -9.84 -6.69
N ILE A 183 -6.70 -10.00 -5.37
CA ILE A 183 -7.03 -11.26 -4.69
C ILE A 183 -8.54 -11.53 -4.74
N VAL A 184 -9.36 -10.50 -4.50
CA VAL A 184 -10.83 -10.61 -4.56
C VAL A 184 -11.30 -10.88 -6.00
N GLY A 185 -10.72 -10.22 -7.00
CA GLY A 185 -11.01 -10.44 -8.42
C GLY A 185 -10.68 -11.85 -8.88
N SER A 186 -9.56 -12.42 -8.42
CA SER A 186 -9.22 -13.83 -8.65
C SER A 186 -10.26 -14.79 -8.03
N ALA A 187 -10.69 -14.53 -6.80
CA ALA A 187 -11.76 -15.31 -6.17
C ALA A 187 -13.11 -15.18 -6.92
N CYS A 188 -13.42 -13.98 -7.41
CA CYS A 188 -14.59 -13.69 -8.23
C CYS A 188 -14.58 -14.52 -9.52
N ALA A 189 -13.45 -14.55 -10.23
CA ALA A 189 -13.30 -15.31 -11.46
C ALA A 189 -13.48 -16.82 -11.29
N LEU A 190 -12.98 -17.37 -10.17
CA LEU A 190 -13.17 -18.78 -9.82
C LEU A 190 -14.63 -19.10 -9.48
N ALA A 191 -15.28 -18.23 -8.71
CA ALA A 191 -16.66 -18.42 -8.27
C ALA A 191 -17.66 -18.27 -9.42
N ASP A 192 -17.48 -17.28 -10.30
CA ASP A 192 -18.32 -17.05 -11.48
C ASP A 192 -18.22 -18.23 -12.48
N ALA A 193 -17.03 -18.81 -12.63
CA ALA A 193 -16.85 -20.02 -13.42
C ALA A 193 -17.64 -21.23 -12.87
N ALA A 194 -17.80 -21.32 -11.55
CA ALA A 194 -18.59 -22.38 -10.91
C ALA A 194 -20.10 -22.11 -10.95
N ASN A 195 -20.52 -20.89 -10.61
CA ASN A 195 -21.91 -20.47 -10.67
C ASN A 195 -22.04 -18.95 -10.92
N PRO A 196 -22.69 -18.55 -12.03
CA PRO A 196 -22.77 -17.15 -12.42
C PRO A 196 -23.60 -16.27 -11.49
N ALA A 197 -24.42 -16.84 -10.61
CA ALA A 197 -25.18 -16.08 -9.62
C ALA A 197 -24.31 -15.49 -8.48
N LEU A 198 -23.05 -15.93 -8.35
CA LEU A 198 -22.13 -15.45 -7.31
C LEU A 198 -21.36 -14.19 -7.69
N PHE A 199 -21.24 -13.88 -8.99
CA PHE A 199 -20.45 -12.75 -9.50
C PHE A 199 -20.80 -11.42 -8.81
N VAL A 200 -22.08 -11.03 -8.82
CA VAL A 200 -22.54 -9.76 -8.25
C VAL A 200 -22.31 -9.69 -6.73
N LYS A 201 -22.38 -10.84 -6.03
CA LYS A 201 -22.18 -10.89 -4.57
C LYS A 201 -20.72 -10.63 -4.19
N ILE A 202 -19.78 -11.15 -4.98
CA ILE A 202 -18.34 -10.97 -4.74
C ILE A 202 -17.89 -9.59 -5.23
N LEU A 203 -18.48 -9.07 -6.30
CA LEU A 203 -18.20 -7.73 -6.83
C LEU A 203 -18.44 -6.62 -5.79
N ILE A 204 -19.42 -6.78 -4.90
CA ILE A 204 -19.63 -5.82 -3.79
C ILE A 204 -18.41 -5.75 -2.87
N ILE A 205 -17.77 -6.89 -2.57
CA ILE A 205 -16.55 -6.95 -1.74
C ILE A 205 -15.40 -6.24 -2.46
N GLU A 206 -15.33 -6.38 -3.78
CA GLU A 206 -14.32 -5.73 -4.61
C GLU A 206 -14.44 -4.20 -4.58
N ILE A 207 -15.67 -3.66 -4.59
CA ILE A 207 -15.93 -2.22 -4.46
C ILE A 207 -15.49 -1.70 -3.09
N PHE A 208 -15.73 -2.45 -2.01
CA PHE A 208 -15.24 -2.06 -0.69
C PHE A 208 -13.71 -2.11 -0.60
N GLY A 209 -13.08 -3.07 -1.29
CA GLY A 209 -11.63 -3.14 -1.42
C GLY A 209 -11.06 -1.91 -2.12
N SER A 210 -11.66 -1.49 -3.24
CA SER A 210 -11.19 -0.34 -4.02
C SER A 210 -11.38 1.01 -3.30
N ALA A 211 -12.35 1.10 -2.39
CA ALA A 211 -12.55 2.28 -1.54
C ALA A 211 -11.34 2.62 -0.65
N LEU A 212 -10.50 1.63 -0.29
CA LEU A 212 -9.28 1.86 0.49
C LEU A 212 -8.28 2.77 -0.24
N GLY A 213 -8.17 2.63 -1.57
CA GLY A 213 -7.33 3.50 -2.40
C GLY A 213 -7.82 4.95 -2.39
N LEU A 214 -9.15 5.14 -2.49
CA LEU A 214 -9.76 6.47 -2.41
C LEU A 214 -9.50 7.16 -1.06
N PHE A 215 -9.57 6.43 0.06
CA PHE A 215 -9.22 6.99 1.36
C PHE A 215 -7.75 7.44 1.42
N GLY A 216 -6.83 6.66 0.84
CA GLY A 216 -5.43 7.05 0.70
C GLY A 216 -5.26 8.39 -0.05
N VAL A 217 -5.95 8.54 -1.18
CA VAL A 217 -5.95 9.77 -1.97
C VAL A 217 -6.50 10.97 -1.20
N ILE A 218 -7.64 10.80 -0.49
CA ILE A 218 -8.24 11.88 0.30
C ILE A 218 -7.26 12.38 1.36
N VAL A 219 -6.62 11.47 2.09
CA VAL A 219 -5.59 11.81 3.08
C VAL A 219 -4.42 12.55 2.41
N GLY A 220 -3.96 12.05 1.26
CA GLY A 220 -2.91 12.70 0.47
C GLY A 220 -3.25 14.15 0.07
N ILE A 221 -4.49 14.39 -0.40
CA ILE A 221 -4.95 15.73 -0.76
C ILE A 221 -4.94 16.66 0.45
N ILE A 222 -5.47 16.21 1.60
CA ILE A 222 -5.48 16.99 2.85
C ILE A 222 -4.07 17.32 3.31
N MET A 223 -3.13 16.37 3.23
CA MET A 223 -1.72 16.62 3.54
C MET A 223 -1.09 17.65 2.59
N SER A 224 -1.42 17.57 1.29
CA SER A 224 -0.89 18.50 0.28
C SER A 224 -1.48 19.92 0.39
N ALA A 225 -2.64 20.09 1.03
CA ALA A 225 -3.32 21.38 1.14
C ALA A 225 -2.51 22.39 1.97
N ASN A 226 -1.73 21.91 2.95
CA ASN A 226 -0.89 22.73 3.81
C ASN A 226 0.53 22.96 3.24
N VAL A 227 0.82 22.40 2.05
CA VAL A 227 2.12 22.55 1.40
C VAL A 227 2.15 23.87 0.65
N ASN A 228 3.04 24.77 1.07
CA ASN A 228 3.25 26.05 0.41
C ASN A 228 4.75 26.28 0.20
N PHE A 229 5.15 26.46 -1.06
CA PHE A 229 6.52 26.77 -1.44
C PHE A 229 6.79 28.27 -1.53
N LYS A 230 5.86 29.15 -1.11
CA LYS A 230 6.13 30.59 -1.05
C LYS A 230 7.09 30.90 0.09
N GLY A 231 8.28 31.39 -0.26
CA GLY A 231 9.17 32.06 0.69
C GLY A 231 8.51 33.36 1.13
N GLN A 232 8.06 33.42 2.38
CA GLN A 232 7.79 34.70 3.05
C GLN A 232 9.12 35.32 3.46
#